data_AF-A0A7R9FSG0-F1
#
_entry.id   AF-A0A7R9FSG0-F1
#
_cell.length_a   1.000
_cell.length_b   1.000
_cell.length_c   1.000
_cell.angle_alpha   90.00
_cell.angle_beta   90.00
_cell.angle_gamma   90.00
#
_symmetry.space_group_name_H-M   'P 1'
#
loop_
_entity.id
_entity.type
_entity.pdbx_description
1 polymer ?
#
loop_
_entity_poly.entity_id
_entity_poly.type
_entity_poly.pdbx_seq_one_letter_code
_entity_poly.pdbx_strand_id
1 'polypeptide(L)'
;MALWAKIQELPADTFLQVQALYHPDHFPIEVRHYLANWIEEQNWSEIAQDGPGEERASALVSALIRELQRAQGAVEGANFVARIKLAEAIASFAVSGIFAVDGRNLKK
;
A
#
# COMPACT_ATOMS: atom_id res chain seq x y z
N MET A 1 -3.33 -16.58 -8.75
CA MET A 1 -3.17 -16.49 -7.29
C MET A 1 -2.00 -15.59 -7.01
N ALA A 2 -2.18 -14.55 -6.18
CA ALA A 2 -1.09 -13.69 -5.74
C ALA A 2 0.02 -14.50 -5.04
N LEU A 3 1.26 -14.05 -5.19
CA LEU A 3 2.42 -14.48 -4.40
C LEU A 3 2.14 -14.33 -2.90
N TRP A 4 1.39 -13.30 -2.49
CA TRP A 4 0.97 -13.12 -1.11
C TRP A 4 0.22 -14.34 -0.53
N ALA A 5 -0.58 -15.06 -1.31
CA ALA A 5 -1.26 -16.26 -0.84
C ALA A 5 -0.25 -17.36 -0.46
N LYS A 6 0.83 -17.50 -1.22
CA LYS A 6 1.92 -18.45 -0.93
C LYS A 6 2.70 -18.05 0.32
N ILE A 7 2.82 -16.75 0.60
CA ILE A 7 3.50 -16.23 1.79
C ILE A 7 2.72 -16.60 3.07
N GLN A 8 1.38 -16.63 3.01
CA GLN A 8 0.55 -17.03 4.14
C GLN A 8 0.67 -18.53 4.50
N GLU A 9 1.12 -19.35 3.56
CA GLU A 9 1.33 -20.79 3.74
C GLU A 9 2.73 -21.12 4.29
N LEU A 10 3.60 -20.13 4.46
CA LEU A 10 4.96 -20.37 4.93
C LEU A 10 4.97 -20.84 6.40
N PRO A 11 5.99 -21.63 6.82
CA PRO A 11 6.12 -22.08 8.20
C PRO A 11 6.19 -20.91 9.18
N ALA A 12 5.70 -21.11 10.41
CA ALA A 12 5.68 -20.10 11.46
C ALA A 12 7.06 -19.47 11.73
N ASP A 13 8.14 -20.22 11.54
CA ASP A 13 9.52 -19.76 11.72
C ASP A 13 9.92 -18.63 10.74
N THR A 14 9.21 -18.51 9.62
CA THR A 14 9.40 -17.43 8.63
C THR A 14 8.52 -16.22 8.88
N PHE A 15 7.53 -16.32 9.78
CA PHE A 15 6.60 -15.23 10.09
C PHE A 15 7.32 -13.98 10.59
N LEU A 16 8.33 -14.15 11.45
CA LEU A 16 9.13 -13.03 11.97
C LEU A 16 9.89 -12.30 10.84
N GLN A 17 10.34 -13.04 9.82
CA GLN A 17 11.02 -12.45 8.67
C GLN A 17 10.04 -11.64 7.83
N VAL A 18 8.84 -12.18 7.58
CA VAL A 18 7.78 -11.46 6.86
C VAL A 18 7.34 -10.23 7.65
N GLN A 19 7.14 -10.34 8.95
CA GLN A 19 6.75 -9.22 9.81
C GLN A 19 7.79 -8.09 9.80
N ALA A 20 9.09 -8.43 9.81
CA ALA A 20 10.17 -7.44 9.74
C ALA A 20 10.16 -6.61 8.45
N LEU A 21 9.55 -7.11 7.36
CA LEU A 21 9.45 -6.38 6.08
C LEU A 21 8.33 -5.33 6.07
N TYR A 22 7.30 -5.47 6.91
CA TYR A 22 6.12 -4.59 6.93
C TYR A 22 6.08 -3.72 8.19
N HIS A 23 7.16 -2.95 8.41
CA HIS A 23 7.17 -1.98 9.51
C HIS A 23 6.05 -0.95 9.31
N PRO A 24 5.29 -0.59 10.37
CA PRO A 24 4.15 0.33 10.27
C PRO A 24 4.49 1.68 9.61
N ASP A 25 5.73 2.13 9.76
CA ASP A 25 6.21 3.41 9.24
C ASP A 25 6.49 3.40 7.73
N HIS A 26 6.54 2.22 7.09
CA HIS A 26 6.90 2.09 5.67
C HIS A 26 5.71 1.72 4.79
N PHE A 27 5.03 0.60 5.11
CA PHE A 27 3.94 0.08 4.29
C PHE A 27 3.01 -0.81 5.13
N PRO A 28 1.72 -0.45 5.29
CA PRO A 28 0.80 -1.23 6.11
C PRO A 28 0.55 -2.63 5.53
N ILE A 29 0.66 -3.66 6.36
CA ILE A 29 0.49 -5.06 5.96
C ILE A 29 -0.94 -5.33 5.45
N GLU A 30 -1.93 -4.59 5.93
CA GLU A 30 -3.32 -4.69 5.50
C GLU A 30 -3.47 -4.27 4.03
N VAL A 31 -2.75 -3.23 3.60
CA VAL A 31 -2.74 -2.82 2.19
C VAL A 31 -2.12 -3.91 1.32
N ARG A 32 -1.01 -4.51 1.77
CA ARG A 32 -0.42 -5.66 1.07
C ARG A 32 -1.41 -6.81 0.95
N HIS A 33 -2.16 -7.09 2.02
CA HIS A 33 -3.09 -8.22 2.07
C HIS A 33 -4.31 -8.02 1.17
N TYR A 34 -5.01 -6.91 1.31
CA TYR A 34 -6.26 -6.67 0.58
C TYR A 34 -6.04 -6.36 -0.90
N LEU A 35 -4.91 -5.76 -1.26
CA LEU A 35 -4.57 -5.42 -2.64
C LEU A 35 -3.48 -6.31 -3.23
N ALA A 36 -3.29 -7.52 -2.69
CA ALA A 36 -2.19 -8.40 -3.09
C ALA A 36 -2.09 -8.62 -4.61
N ASN A 37 -3.21 -8.98 -5.25
CA ASN A 37 -3.24 -9.19 -6.71
C ASN A 37 -2.94 -7.88 -7.46
N TRP A 38 -3.61 -6.79 -7.09
CA TRP A 38 -3.42 -5.49 -7.76
C TRP A 38 -1.99 -5.00 -7.65
N ILE A 39 -1.37 -5.06 -6.47
CA ILE A 39 0.03 -4.66 -6.24
C ILE A 39 0.98 -5.48 -7.13
N GLU A 40 0.76 -6.79 -7.25
CA GLU A 40 1.65 -7.67 -8.01
C GLU A 40 1.52 -7.50 -9.53
N GLU A 41 0.42 -6.92 -10.02
CA GLU A 41 0.19 -6.61 -11.43
C GLU A 41 0.85 -5.29 -11.88
N GLN A 42 1.34 -4.45 -10.96
CA GLN A 42 1.93 -3.16 -11.30
C GLN A 42 3.34 -3.31 -11.89
N ASN A 43 3.68 -2.45 -12.85
CA ASN A 43 5.02 -2.43 -13.43
C ASN A 43 6.00 -1.60 -12.57
N TRP A 44 6.42 -2.16 -11.44
CA TRP A 44 7.31 -1.49 -10.48
C TRP A 44 8.66 -1.04 -11.08
N SER A 45 9.12 -1.69 -12.15
CA SER A 45 10.39 -1.35 -12.83
C SER A 45 10.37 0.01 -13.52
N GLU A 46 9.19 0.51 -13.90
CA GLU A 46 9.00 1.80 -14.56
C GLU A 46 8.96 3.00 -13.60
N ILE A 47 9.03 2.74 -12.28
CA ILE A 47 8.94 3.73 -11.20
C ILE A 47 10.34 3.98 -10.58
N ALA A 48 11.41 3.75 -11.36
CA ALA A 48 12.79 3.89 -10.90
C ALA A 48 13.13 5.33 -10.44
N GLN A 49 14.00 5.42 -9.43
CA GLN A 49 14.39 6.67 -8.73
C GLN A 49 15.05 7.73 -9.63
N ASP A 50 15.60 7.34 -10.79
CA ASP A 50 16.32 8.24 -11.69
C ASP A 50 15.59 8.35 -13.04
N GLY A 51 14.55 9.19 -13.12
CA GLY A 51 13.84 9.48 -14.37
C GLY A 51 12.51 10.22 -14.16
N PRO A 52 11.66 10.40 -15.20
CA PRO A 52 10.32 11.00 -15.10
C PRO A 52 9.31 10.14 -14.29
N GLY A 53 9.81 9.25 -13.42
CA GLY A 53 9.05 8.31 -12.62
C GLY A 53 8.21 8.95 -11.51
N GLU A 54 8.45 10.22 -11.16
CA GLU A 54 7.68 10.93 -10.12
C GLU A 54 6.19 11.04 -10.48
N GLU A 55 5.87 11.37 -11.74
CA GLU A 55 4.48 11.47 -12.19
C GLU A 55 3.78 10.11 -12.19
N ARG A 56 4.50 9.05 -12.61
CA ARG A 56 3.99 7.67 -12.56
C ARG A 56 3.80 7.18 -11.14
N ALA A 57 4.72 7.50 -10.22
CA ALA A 57 4.61 7.19 -8.81
C ALA A 57 3.38 7.87 -8.19
N SER A 58 3.16 9.16 -8.49
CA SER A 58 1.97 9.90 -8.03
C SER A 58 0.67 9.32 -8.59
N ALA A 59 0.65 8.98 -9.89
CA ALA A 59 -0.48 8.32 -10.52
C ALA A 59 -0.76 6.94 -9.89
N LEU A 60 0.30 6.19 -9.55
CA LEU A 60 0.18 4.88 -8.90
C LEU A 60 -0.37 5.02 -7.48
N VAL A 61 0.13 5.96 -6.68
CA VAL A 61 -0.40 6.22 -5.33
C VAL A 61 -1.88 6.63 -5.40
N SER A 62 -2.25 7.45 -6.38
CA SER A 62 -3.65 7.82 -6.61
C SER A 62 -4.52 6.61 -6.98
N ALA A 63 -3.98 5.67 -7.77
CA ALA A 63 -4.65 4.41 -8.10
C ALA A 63 -4.78 3.48 -6.88
N LEU A 64 -3.72 3.37 -6.07
CA LEU A 64 -3.71 2.59 -4.83
C LEU A 64 -4.82 3.05 -3.88
N ILE A 65 -4.97 4.37 -3.67
CA ILE A 65 -6.01 4.92 -2.80
C ILE A 65 -7.41 4.54 -3.30
N ARG A 66 -7.65 4.59 -4.61
CA ARG A 66 -8.94 4.19 -5.20
C ARG A 66 -9.23 2.70 -4.99
N GLU A 67 -8.24 1.85 -5.18
CA GLU A 67 -8.42 0.41 -4.93
C GLU A 67 -8.62 0.10 -3.45
N LEU A 68 -7.96 0.83 -2.54
CA LEU A 68 -8.19 0.70 -1.11
C LEU A 68 -9.63 1.08 -0.72
N GLN A 69 -10.16 2.16 -1.30
CA GLN A 69 -11.56 2.56 -1.08
C GLN A 69 -12.54 1.50 -1.59
N ARG A 70 -12.27 0.88 -2.74
CA ARG A 70 -13.06 -0.25 -3.27
C ARG A 70 -12.99 -1.46 -2.34
N ALA A 71 -11.79 -1.84 -1.91
CA ALA A 71 -11.59 -2.94 -0.97
C ALA A 71 -12.33 -2.68 0.35
N GLN A 72 -12.21 -1.48 0.92
CA GLN A 72 -12.92 -1.09 2.14
C GLN A 72 -14.45 -1.20 2.01
N GLY A 73 -15.01 -0.84 0.84
CA GLY A 73 -16.44 -0.99 0.54
C GLY A 73 -16.88 -2.44 0.33
N ALA A 74 -15.97 -3.29 -0.15
CA ALA A 74 -16.22 -4.72 -0.37
C ALA A 74 -16.05 -5.58 0.90
N VAL A 75 -15.36 -5.07 1.94
CA VAL A 75 -15.28 -5.74 3.23
C VAL A 75 -16.67 -5.70 3.89
N GLU A 76 -17.38 -6.83 3.83
CA GLU A 76 -18.68 -7.01 4.46
C GLU A 76 -18.63 -6.83 5.99
N GLY A 77 -19.80 -6.55 6.60
CA GLY A 77 -19.95 -6.10 7.99
C GLY A 77 -19.34 -7.00 9.08
N ALA A 78 -18.96 -8.25 8.77
CA ALA A 78 -18.31 -9.15 9.72
C ALA A 78 -16.86 -8.76 10.04
N ASN A 79 -16.18 -7.97 9.20
CA ASN A 79 -14.78 -7.59 9.42
C ASN A 79 -14.61 -6.08 9.65
N PHE A 80 -15.26 -5.59 10.70
CA PHE A 80 -15.21 -4.18 11.12
C PHE A 80 -13.79 -3.66 11.36
N VAL A 81 -12.93 -4.50 11.95
CA VAL A 81 -11.52 -4.15 12.22
C VAL A 81 -10.77 -3.90 10.91
N ALA A 82 -10.94 -4.75 9.90
CA ALA A 82 -10.32 -4.53 8.60
C ALA A 82 -10.82 -3.24 7.93
N ARG A 83 -12.11 -2.91 8.06
CA ARG A 83 -12.64 -1.63 7.54
C ARG A 83 -11.99 -0.42 8.19
N ILE A 84 -11.72 -0.46 9.50
CA ILE A 84 -10.99 0.59 10.21
C ILE A 84 -9.54 0.66 9.71
N LYS A 85 -8.84 -0.48 9.64
CA LYS A 85 -7.44 -0.51 9.19
C LYS A 85 -7.24 -0.01 7.77
N LEU A 86 -8.16 -0.34 6.87
CA LEU A 86 -8.16 0.19 5.51
C LEU A 86 -8.44 1.70 5.49
N ALA A 87 -9.32 2.22 6.36
CA ALA A 87 -9.55 3.65 6.49
C ALA A 87 -8.30 4.40 6.98
N GLU A 88 -7.61 3.86 8.00
CA GLU A 88 -6.35 4.40 8.54
C GLU A 88 -5.28 4.44 7.44
N ALA A 89 -5.15 3.37 6.66
CA ALA A 89 -4.21 3.31 5.55
C ALA A 89 -4.52 4.35 4.47
N ILE A 90 -5.78 4.49 4.05
CA ILE A 90 -6.22 5.51 3.08
C ILE A 90 -5.84 6.91 3.56
N ALA A 91 -6.11 7.23 4.83
CA ALA A 91 -5.76 8.52 5.41
C ALA A 91 -4.24 8.75 5.40
N SER A 92 -3.45 7.73 5.79
CA SER A 92 -1.98 7.82 5.78
C SER A 92 -1.44 8.13 4.39
N PHE A 93 -1.89 7.41 3.35
CA PHE A 93 -1.42 7.65 1.98
C PHE A 93 -1.87 9.01 1.42
N ALA A 94 -3.08 9.47 1.76
CA ALA A 94 -3.56 10.78 1.35
C ALA A 94 -2.77 11.92 2.00
N VAL A 95 -2.47 11.82 3.30
CA VAL A 95 -1.69 12.83 4.04
C VAL A 95 -0.25 12.87 3.56
N SER A 96 0.41 11.71 3.43
CA SER A 96 1.78 11.63 2.91
C SER A 96 1.89 12.12 1.47
N GLY A 97 0.86 11.91 0.63
CA GLY A 97 0.81 12.44 -0.73
C GLY A 97 0.67 13.97 -0.79
N ILE A 98 -0.10 14.58 0.13
CA ILE A 98 -0.23 16.04 0.24
C ILE A 98 1.09 16.69 0.66
N PHE A 99 1.77 16.15 1.68
CA PHE A 99 3.06 16.68 2.12
C PHE A 99 4.20 16.45 1.12
N ALA A 100 4.16 15.35 0.35
CA ALA A 100 5.15 15.10 -0.71
C ALA A 100 5.05 16.11 -1.86
N VAL A 101 3.84 16.59 -2.19
CA VAL A 101 3.65 17.62 -3.23
C VAL A 101 3.99 19.02 -2.73
N ASP A 102 3.69 19.34 -1.47
CA ASP A 102 3.88 20.68 -0.89
C ASP A 102 5.31 20.94 -0.35
N GLY A 103 6.08 19.87 -0.12
CA GLY A 103 7.49 19.95 0.31
C GLY A 103 8.45 20.60 -0.69
N ARG A 104 8.00 20.91 -1.93
CA ARG A 104 8.78 21.66 -2.92
C ARG A 104 8.77 23.18 -2.71
N ASN A 105 7.99 23.73 -1.78
CA ASN A 105 7.84 25.17 -1.58
C ASN A 105 8.45 25.76 -0.30
N LEU A 106 9.25 25.00 0.46
CA LEU A 106 9.88 25.49 1.70
C LEU A 106 11.37 25.85 1.57
N LYS A 107 11.78 26.36 0.40
CA LYS A 107 13.06 27.09 0.28
C LYS A 107 12.85 28.45 -0.38
N LYS A 108 12.40 29.42 0.40
CA LYS A 108 12.82 30.83 0.32
C LYS A 108 12.79 31.46 1.70
#